data_AF-A0A959A8N9-F1
#
_entry.id   AF-A0A959A8N9-F1
#
_cell.length_a   1.000
_cell.length_b   1.000
_cell.length_c   1.000
_cell.angle_alpha   90.00
_cell.angle_beta   90.00
_cell.angle_gamma   90.00
#
_symmetry.space_group_name_H-M   'P 1'
#
loop_
_entity.id
_entity.type
_entity.pdbx_description
1 polymer ?
#
loop_
_entity_poly.entity_id
_entity_poly.type
_entity_poly.pdbx_seq_one_letter_code
_entity_poly.pdbx_strand_id
1 'polypeptide(L)'
;MKIFHVLFFAAFILINLRTSAQTNLGKTSINGQLMTMLLDDKGDTILVADDLAEISLTSPRNFKSREEYNRYRYYLKCAAIVYPYAKESIKVFKQLEVETEEMRKGKRKRYAKKLQKELDDKFEDPLKGLTKIQGKILVKMIEKELNTPLYDLVKTYRGGMTAGYWNTLSKFWGYDLKRGYLEGDDPILDAVLEDFNISYQGDN
;
A
#
# COMPACT_ATOMS: atom_id res chain seq x y z
N MET A 1 -24.47 55.73 -29.66
CA MET A 1 -24.33 55.30 -28.25
C MET A 1 -24.37 53.78 -28.02
N LYS A 2 -25.09 52.96 -28.81
CA LYS A 2 -25.23 51.50 -28.56
C LYS A 2 -23.94 50.69 -28.76
N ILE A 3 -23.11 51.03 -29.76
CA ILE A 3 -21.83 50.33 -30.05
C ILE A 3 -20.78 50.55 -28.93
N PHE A 4 -20.76 51.74 -28.32
CA PHE A 4 -19.82 52.05 -27.24
C PHE A 4 -20.13 51.24 -25.96
N HIS A 5 -21.41 50.97 -25.69
CA HIS A 5 -21.81 50.12 -24.56
C HIS A 5 -21.51 48.64 -24.82
N VAL A 6 -21.66 48.16 -26.05
CA VAL A 6 -21.32 46.77 -26.42
C VAL A 6 -19.80 46.53 -26.35
N LEU A 7 -18.98 47.49 -26.79
CA LEU A 7 -17.52 47.41 -26.65
C LEU A 7 -17.07 47.50 -25.19
N PHE A 8 -17.71 48.33 -24.37
CA PHE A 8 -17.42 48.40 -22.94
C PHE A 8 -17.81 47.11 -22.20
N PHE A 9 -18.95 46.50 -22.56
CA PHE A 9 -19.39 45.22 -21.99
C PHE A 9 -18.50 44.04 -22.45
N ALA A 10 -18.03 44.05 -23.70
CA ALA A 10 -17.09 43.05 -24.22
C ALA A 10 -15.69 43.17 -23.57
N ALA A 11 -15.23 44.40 -23.30
CA ALA A 11 -13.99 44.64 -22.57
C ALA A 11 -14.09 44.20 -21.09
N PHE A 12 -15.27 44.33 -20.48
CA PHE A 12 -15.50 43.90 -19.09
C PHE A 12 -15.50 42.36 -18.94
N ILE A 13 -15.94 41.63 -19.96
CA ILE A 13 -15.92 40.15 -19.98
C ILE A 13 -14.50 39.61 -20.15
N LEU A 14 -13.62 40.32 -20.87
CA LEU A 14 -12.22 39.90 -21.08
C LEU A 14 -11.31 40.12 -19.85
N ILE A 15 -11.68 41.00 -18.92
CA ILE A 15 -10.89 41.28 -17.71
C ILE A 15 -11.15 40.24 -16.59
N ASN A 16 -12.24 39.48 -16.65
CA ASN A 16 -12.63 38.56 -15.56
C ASN A 16 -12.16 37.10 -15.73
N LEU A 17 -11.45 36.76 -16.81
CA LEU A 17 -10.76 35.48 -16.92
C LEU A 17 -9.27 35.72 -16.70
N ARG A 18 -8.78 35.61 -15.46
CA ARG A 18 -7.49 35.03 -15.05
C ARG A 18 -7.29 35.18 -13.54
N THR A 19 -8.10 34.49 -12.75
CA THR A 19 -7.61 34.00 -11.45
C THR A 19 -7.07 32.60 -11.67
N SER A 20 -5.81 32.53 -12.12
CA SER A 20 -5.01 31.35 -11.88
C SER A 20 -4.50 31.46 -10.46
N ALA A 21 -5.16 30.80 -9.50
CA ALA A 21 -4.51 30.52 -8.22
C ALA A 21 -3.33 29.59 -8.53
N GLN A 22 -2.13 30.15 -8.65
CA GLN A 22 -0.91 29.36 -8.72
C GLN A 22 -0.61 28.89 -7.30
N THR A 23 -0.98 27.64 -6.99
CA THR A 23 -0.45 26.98 -5.80
C THR A 23 1.05 26.78 -5.98
N ASN A 24 1.85 27.51 -5.20
CA ASN A 24 3.30 27.35 -5.22
C ASN A 24 3.68 26.10 -4.42
N LEU A 25 3.85 24.99 -5.13
CA LEU A 25 4.39 23.75 -4.58
C LEU A 25 5.91 23.88 -4.43
N GLY A 26 6.40 23.82 -3.19
CA GLY A 26 7.82 23.79 -2.85
C GLY A 26 8.22 22.45 -2.24
N LYS A 27 9.53 22.16 -2.21
CA LYS A 27 10.08 21.00 -1.48
C LYS A 27 10.91 21.50 -0.30
N THR A 28 10.69 20.94 0.89
CA THR A 28 11.46 21.24 2.09
C THR A 28 12.01 19.96 2.71
N SER A 29 13.05 20.07 3.54
CA SER A 29 13.61 18.93 4.27
C SER A 29 13.42 19.13 5.77
N ILE A 30 12.68 18.21 6.40
CA ILE A 30 12.49 18.19 7.86
C ILE A 30 13.03 16.86 8.36
N ASN A 31 14.00 16.88 9.29
CA ASN A 31 14.68 15.69 9.80
C ASN A 31 15.28 14.76 8.72
N GLY A 32 15.67 15.32 7.56
CA GLY A 32 16.24 14.57 6.44
C GLY A 32 15.21 13.93 5.49
N GLN A 33 13.90 14.07 5.74
CA GLN A 33 12.85 13.64 4.81
C GLN A 33 12.40 14.81 3.93
N LEU A 34 12.33 14.57 2.63
CA LEU A 34 11.83 15.52 1.64
C LEU A 34 10.31 15.55 1.72
N MET A 35 9.73 16.71 1.97
CA MET A 35 8.28 16.89 2.06
C MET A 35 7.84 17.98 1.10
N THR A 36 6.70 17.79 0.44
CA THR A 36 6.08 18.86 -0.33
C THR A 36 5.42 19.84 0.63
N MET A 37 5.65 21.12 0.38
CA MET A 37 4.99 22.21 1.08
C MET A 37 4.17 23.02 0.08
N LEU A 38 3.00 23.45 0.51
CA LEU A 38 2.16 24.40 -0.18
C LEU A 38 2.26 25.73 0.56
N LEU A 39 2.67 26.77 -0.17
CA LEU A 39 2.67 28.13 0.35
C LEU A 39 1.31 28.77 0.06
N ASP A 40 0.60 29.16 1.13
CA ASP A 40 -0.65 29.94 1.01
C ASP A 40 -0.35 31.36 0.52
N ASP A 41 -1.36 32.05 -0.01
CA ASP A 41 -1.27 33.42 -0.54
C ASP A 41 -0.79 34.44 0.53
N LYS A 42 -0.83 34.05 1.81
CA LYS A 42 -0.35 34.81 2.97
C LYS A 42 1.08 34.47 3.41
N GLY A 43 1.73 33.50 2.76
CA GLY A 43 3.07 33.02 3.09
C GLY A 43 3.11 31.94 4.18
N ASP A 44 1.96 31.39 4.57
CA ASP A 44 1.90 30.26 5.51
C ASP A 44 2.33 28.96 4.82
N THR A 45 3.18 28.18 5.49
CA THR A 45 3.68 26.89 4.99
C THR A 45 2.77 25.75 5.45
N ILE A 46 1.99 25.19 4.53
CA ILE A 46 1.20 23.98 4.76
C ILE A 46 2.00 22.78 4.30
N LEU A 47 2.25 21.81 5.18
CA LEU A 47 2.91 20.55 4.82
C LEU A 47 1.91 19.65 4.11
N VAL A 48 2.20 19.31 2.85
CA VAL A 48 1.44 18.33 2.07
C VAL A 48 2.11 16.97 2.28
N ALA A 49 1.40 16.08 2.96
CA ALA A 49 1.87 14.71 3.10
C ALA A 49 1.60 13.96 1.79
N ASP A 50 2.62 13.89 0.93
CA ASP A 50 2.55 13.24 -0.38
C ASP A 50 2.25 11.73 -0.28
N ASP A 51 2.64 11.11 0.83
CA ASP A 51 2.48 9.66 1.10
C ASP A 51 1.31 9.36 2.06
N LEU A 52 0.24 10.16 2.04
CA LEU A 52 -0.98 9.77 2.74
C LEU A 52 -1.58 8.55 2.01
N ALA A 53 -1.50 7.37 2.65
CA ALA A 53 -2.28 6.23 2.22
C ALA A 53 -3.77 6.60 2.34
N GLU A 54 -4.39 6.96 1.21
CA GLU A 54 -5.82 7.19 1.13
C GLU A 54 -6.52 5.83 1.32
N ILE A 55 -6.90 5.55 2.56
CA ILE A 55 -7.63 4.32 2.92
C ILE A 55 -9.11 4.67 2.83
N SER A 56 -9.78 4.15 1.79
CA SER A 56 -11.24 4.23 1.68
C SER A 56 -11.85 3.24 2.67
N LEU A 57 -12.32 3.73 3.81
CA LEU A 57 -13.00 2.93 4.83
C LEU A 57 -14.40 2.55 4.36
N THR A 58 -14.53 1.38 3.73
CA THR A 58 -15.82 0.73 3.48
C THR A 58 -16.19 -0.06 4.73
N SER A 59 -16.58 0.65 5.79
CA SER A 59 -16.99 0.00 7.04
C SER A 59 -18.09 -1.05 6.76
N PRO A 60 -17.98 -2.28 7.31
CA PRO A 60 -19.08 -3.23 7.31
C PRO A 60 -20.35 -2.52 7.81
N ARG A 61 -21.42 -2.54 7.00
CA ARG A 61 -22.62 -1.72 7.28
C ARG A 61 -23.37 -2.15 8.54
N ASN A 62 -23.18 -3.39 9.01
CA ASN A 62 -23.73 -3.91 10.27
C ASN A 62 -22.80 -4.97 10.87
N PHE A 63 -22.43 -4.81 12.14
CA PHE A 63 -21.76 -5.85 12.94
C PHE A 63 -22.81 -6.63 13.75
N LYS A 64 -22.67 -7.95 13.87
CA LYS A 64 -23.60 -8.79 14.65
C LYS A 64 -23.47 -8.56 16.14
N SER A 65 -22.28 -8.16 16.61
CA SER A 65 -22.01 -7.91 18.02
C SER A 65 -20.91 -6.87 18.26
N ARG A 66 -20.83 -6.39 19.50
CA ARG A 66 -19.73 -5.51 19.95
C ARG A 66 -18.35 -6.19 19.87
N GLU A 67 -18.30 -7.50 20.08
CA GLU A 67 -17.06 -8.27 19.97
C GLU A 67 -16.55 -8.30 18.53
N GLU A 68 -17.47 -8.43 17.57
CA GLU A 68 -17.16 -8.40 16.15
C GLU A 68 -16.59 -7.04 15.73
N TYR A 69 -17.23 -5.96 16.19
CA TYR A 69 -16.74 -4.60 15.99
C TYR A 69 -15.34 -4.40 16.58
N ASN A 70 -15.11 -4.88 17.81
CA ASN A 70 -13.80 -4.77 18.45
C ASN A 70 -12.72 -5.55 17.68
N ARG A 71 -13.06 -6.75 17.17
CA ARG A 71 -12.17 -7.54 16.32
C ARG A 71 -11.83 -6.83 15.02
N TYR A 72 -12.84 -6.26 14.35
CA TYR A 72 -12.64 -5.44 13.15
C TYR A 72 -11.69 -4.26 13.43
N ARG A 73 -11.96 -3.48 14.49
CA ARG A 73 -11.12 -2.34 14.87
C ARG A 73 -9.69 -2.75 15.22
N TYR A 74 -9.51 -3.91 15.83
CA TYR A 74 -8.18 -4.44 16.13
C TYR A 74 -7.44 -4.84 14.85
N TYR A 75 -8.09 -5.57 13.94
CA TYR A 75 -7.54 -5.92 12.63
C TYR A 75 -7.19 -4.69 11.81
N LEU A 76 -8.05 -3.67 11.78
CA LEU A 76 -7.80 -2.41 11.09
C LEU A 76 -6.50 -1.74 11.57
N LYS A 77 -6.26 -1.71 12.89
CA LYS A 77 -5.01 -1.18 13.48
C LYS A 77 -3.80 -2.02 13.08
N CYS A 78 -3.91 -3.34 13.14
CA CYS A 78 -2.83 -4.24 12.73
C CYS A 78 -2.53 -4.11 11.23
N ALA A 79 -3.57 -4.01 10.40
CA ALA A 79 -3.49 -3.80 8.95
C ALA A 79 -2.77 -2.49 8.62
N ALA A 80 -3.11 -1.38 9.29
CA ALA A 80 -2.43 -0.11 9.10
C ALA A 80 -0.92 -0.19 9.39
N ILE A 81 -0.52 -0.95 10.43
CA ILE A 81 0.88 -1.14 10.78
C ILE A 81 1.63 -1.94 9.71
N VAL A 82 0.99 -2.97 9.14
CA VAL A 82 1.67 -3.88 8.20
C VAL A 82 1.54 -3.49 6.73
N TYR A 83 0.60 -2.61 6.42
CA TYR A 83 0.33 -2.10 5.08
C TYR A 83 1.59 -1.64 4.31
N PRO A 84 2.47 -0.77 4.86
CA PRO A 84 3.66 -0.34 4.12
C PRO A 84 4.57 -1.52 3.75
N TYR A 85 4.70 -2.52 4.62
CA TYR A 85 5.50 -3.72 4.32
C TYR A 85 4.84 -4.59 3.26
N ALA A 86 3.51 -4.72 3.29
CA ALA A 86 2.75 -5.45 2.28
C ALA A 86 2.94 -4.80 0.91
N LYS A 87 2.74 -3.48 0.82
CA LYS A 87 2.87 -2.69 -0.41
C LYS A 87 4.25 -2.83 -1.03
N GLU A 88 5.31 -2.64 -0.25
CA GLU A 88 6.69 -2.81 -0.73
C GLU A 88 6.98 -4.25 -1.17
N SER A 89 6.53 -5.24 -0.39
CA SER A 89 6.71 -6.66 -0.75
C SER A 89 6.03 -7.00 -2.08
N ILE A 90 4.78 -6.57 -2.26
CA ILE A 90 4.02 -6.77 -3.50
C ILE A 90 4.72 -6.11 -4.69
N LYS A 91 5.16 -4.86 -4.53
CA LYS A 91 5.89 -4.12 -5.58
C LYS A 91 7.16 -4.86 -6.01
N VAL A 92 7.96 -5.28 -5.04
CA VAL A 92 9.16 -6.09 -5.25
C VAL A 92 8.82 -7.39 -5.99
N PHE A 93 7.76 -8.09 -5.58
CA PHE A 93 7.36 -9.35 -6.22
C PHE A 93 6.91 -9.15 -7.66
N LYS A 94 6.08 -8.14 -7.94
CA LYS A 94 5.64 -7.81 -9.30
C LYS A 94 6.83 -7.44 -10.19
N GLN A 95 7.76 -6.62 -9.68
CA GLN A 95 8.99 -6.28 -10.39
C GLN A 95 9.85 -7.52 -10.66
N LEU A 96 10.02 -8.38 -9.66
CA LEU A 96 10.76 -9.63 -9.78
C LEU A 96 10.16 -10.54 -10.85
N GLU A 97 8.84 -10.64 -10.92
CA GLU A 97 8.13 -11.45 -11.91
C GLU A 97 8.40 -10.94 -13.33
N VAL A 98 8.20 -9.64 -13.58
CA VAL A 98 8.44 -9.00 -14.88
C VAL A 98 9.89 -9.13 -15.31
N GLU A 99 10.84 -8.77 -14.44
CA GLU A 99 12.26 -8.78 -14.80
C GLU A 99 12.82 -10.19 -15.02
N THR A 100 12.19 -11.21 -14.44
CA THR A 100 12.66 -12.60 -14.49
C THR A 100 11.83 -13.52 -15.37
N GLU A 101 10.85 -13.00 -16.11
CA GLU A 101 9.96 -13.75 -16.99
C GLU A 101 10.75 -14.62 -17.97
N GLU A 102 11.65 -14.00 -18.74
CA GLU A 102 12.53 -14.66 -19.73
C GLU A 102 13.77 -15.33 -19.13
N MET A 103 13.97 -15.23 -17.81
CA MET A 103 15.16 -15.80 -17.17
C MET A 103 15.00 -17.29 -16.90
N ARG A 104 16.03 -18.07 -17.23
CA ARG A 104 16.13 -19.48 -16.79
C ARG A 104 16.03 -19.57 -15.26
N LYS A 105 15.33 -20.59 -14.76
CA LYS A 105 15.06 -20.85 -13.33
C LYS A 105 16.24 -20.58 -12.38
N GLY A 106 17.45 -21.01 -12.74
CA GLY A 106 18.65 -20.78 -11.93
C GLY A 106 19.05 -19.30 -11.81
N LYS A 107 18.94 -18.54 -12.91
CA LYS A 107 19.20 -17.09 -12.94
C LYS A 107 18.13 -16.32 -12.18
N ARG A 108 16.85 -16.68 -12.38
CA ARG A 108 15.71 -16.14 -11.61
C ARG A 108 15.92 -16.30 -10.10
N LYS A 109 16.31 -17.49 -9.65
CA LYS A 109 16.60 -17.76 -8.23
C LYS A 109 17.74 -16.90 -7.67
N ARG A 110 18.82 -16.74 -8.44
CA ARG A 110 19.96 -15.88 -8.03
C ARG A 110 19.56 -14.42 -7.94
N TYR A 111 18.74 -13.95 -8.89
CA TYR A 111 18.25 -12.59 -8.91
C TYR A 111 17.35 -12.30 -7.69
N ALA A 112 16.37 -13.17 -7.41
CA ALA A 112 15.54 -13.07 -6.22
C ALA A 112 16.35 -13.07 -4.91
N LYS A 113 17.42 -13.88 -4.84
CA LYS A 113 18.31 -13.90 -3.67
C LYS A 113 19.07 -12.58 -3.48
N LYS A 114 19.44 -11.90 -4.56
CA LYS A 114 20.09 -10.59 -4.50
C LYS A 114 19.11 -9.55 -3.95
N LEU A 115 17.91 -9.48 -4.55
CA LEU A 115 16.85 -8.54 -4.14
C LEU A 115 16.43 -8.78 -2.68
N GLN A 116 16.34 -10.04 -2.26
CA GLN A 116 16.07 -10.38 -0.87
C GLN A 116 17.10 -9.79 0.10
N LYS A 117 18.40 -9.88 -0.22
CA LYS A 117 19.46 -9.36 0.65
C LYS A 117 19.30 -7.85 0.86
N GLU A 118 18.94 -7.13 -0.19
CA GLU A 118 18.69 -5.69 -0.14
C GLU A 118 17.44 -5.33 0.69
N LEU A 119 16.47 -6.25 0.78
CA LEU A 119 15.25 -6.08 1.57
C LEU A 119 15.41 -6.52 3.02
N ASP A 120 16.19 -7.57 3.29
CA ASP A 120 16.51 -8.03 4.64
C ASP A 120 17.14 -6.87 5.44
N ASP A 121 18.12 -6.17 4.84
CA ASP A 121 18.78 -5.02 5.48
C ASP A 121 17.79 -3.88 5.85
N LYS A 122 16.65 -3.77 5.16
CA LYS A 122 15.65 -2.70 5.37
C LYS A 122 14.48 -3.12 6.24
N PHE A 123 14.08 -4.39 6.19
CA PHE A 123 12.80 -4.86 6.72
C PHE A 123 12.92 -6.00 7.73
N GLU A 124 14.11 -6.61 7.91
CA GLU A 124 14.27 -7.75 8.82
C GLU A 124 13.90 -7.42 10.27
N ASP A 125 14.40 -6.31 10.81
CA ASP A 125 14.15 -5.92 12.21
C ASP A 125 12.67 -5.55 12.46
N PRO A 126 12.01 -4.71 11.63
CA PRO A 126 10.59 -4.46 11.76
C PRO A 126 9.73 -5.73 11.66
N LEU A 127 10.07 -6.64 10.73
CA LEU A 127 9.31 -7.87 10.53
C LEU A 127 9.43 -8.84 11.72
N LYS A 128 10.60 -8.92 12.36
CA LYS A 128 10.80 -9.69 13.59
C LYS A 128 9.96 -9.17 14.77
N GLY A 129 9.68 -7.86 14.79
CA GLY A 129 8.87 -7.21 15.82
C GLY A 129 7.37 -7.43 15.69
N LEU A 130 6.89 -8.05 14.60
CA LEU A 130 5.46 -8.22 14.37
C LEU A 130 4.84 -9.24 15.32
N THR A 131 3.65 -8.92 15.82
CA THR A 131 2.80 -9.86 16.53
C THR A 131 2.26 -10.93 15.57
N LYS A 132 1.80 -12.07 16.12
CA LYS A 132 1.22 -13.15 15.32
C LYS A 132 0.11 -12.69 14.37
N ILE A 133 -0.77 -11.79 14.85
CA ILE A 133 -1.90 -11.29 14.08
C ILE A 133 -1.44 -10.32 12.99
N GLN A 134 -0.50 -9.42 13.31
CA GLN A 134 0.11 -8.55 12.30
C GLN A 134 0.79 -9.35 11.19
N GLY A 135 1.61 -10.35 11.55
CA GLY A 135 2.23 -11.25 10.57
C GLY A 135 1.22 -12.00 9.70
N LYS A 136 0.14 -12.50 10.31
CA LYS A 136 -0.96 -13.16 9.57
C LYS A 136 -1.64 -12.21 8.57
N ILE A 137 -1.93 -10.97 8.98
CA ILE A 137 -2.57 -9.97 8.12
C ILE A 137 -1.64 -9.58 6.97
N LEU A 138 -0.35 -9.37 7.25
CA LEU A 138 0.67 -9.07 6.24
C LEU A 138 0.71 -10.16 5.15
N VAL A 139 0.79 -11.42 5.56
CA VAL A 139 0.79 -12.57 4.64
C VAL A 139 -0.47 -12.58 3.79
N LYS A 140 -1.64 -12.40 4.41
CA LYS A 140 -2.93 -12.39 3.68
C LYS A 140 -3.05 -11.22 2.70
N MET A 141 -2.55 -10.03 3.05
CA MET A 141 -2.50 -8.89 2.12
C MET A 141 -1.69 -9.23 0.87
N ILE A 142 -0.50 -9.80 1.05
CA ILE A 142 0.38 -10.20 -0.07
C ILE A 142 -0.28 -11.28 -0.92
N GLU A 143 -0.82 -12.33 -0.31
CA GLU A 143 -1.45 -13.43 -1.03
C GLU A 143 -2.74 -13.01 -1.76
N LYS A 144 -3.53 -12.10 -1.19
CA LYS A 144 -4.72 -11.53 -1.84
C LYS A 144 -4.37 -10.73 -3.09
N GLU A 145 -3.32 -9.93 -3.04
CA GLU A 145 -2.91 -9.09 -4.17
C GLU A 145 -2.21 -9.89 -5.27
N LEU A 146 -1.38 -10.87 -4.90
CA LEU A 146 -0.63 -11.70 -5.86
C LEU A 146 -1.41 -12.93 -6.33
N ASN A 147 -2.59 -13.20 -5.76
CA ASN A 147 -3.41 -14.39 -6.02
C ASN A 147 -2.61 -15.70 -5.97
N THR A 148 -1.56 -15.74 -5.15
CA THR A 148 -0.60 -16.85 -5.09
C THR A 148 -0.26 -17.13 -3.63
N PRO A 149 -0.32 -18.40 -3.18
CA PRO A 149 0.11 -18.76 -1.83
C PRO A 149 1.57 -18.41 -1.59
N LEU A 150 1.87 -17.79 -0.44
CA LEU A 150 3.23 -17.36 -0.09
C LEU A 150 4.18 -18.55 0.03
N TYR A 151 3.66 -19.75 0.36
CA TYR A 151 4.43 -20.98 0.29
C TYR A 151 5.05 -21.21 -1.09
N ASP A 152 4.29 -21.00 -2.17
CA ASP A 152 4.75 -21.24 -3.53
C ASP A 152 5.71 -20.14 -4.00
N LEU A 153 5.48 -18.90 -3.58
CA LEU A 153 6.44 -17.80 -3.78
C LEU A 153 7.79 -18.13 -3.12
N VAL A 154 7.78 -18.49 -1.84
CA VAL A 154 8.99 -18.86 -1.08
C VAL A 154 9.65 -20.11 -1.69
N LYS A 155 8.88 -21.12 -2.10
CA LYS A 155 9.40 -22.34 -2.71
C LYS A 155 10.10 -22.06 -4.04
N THR A 156 9.53 -21.17 -4.84
CA THR A 156 10.08 -20.78 -6.15
C THR A 156 11.41 -20.06 -6.00
N TYR A 157 11.49 -19.08 -5.09
CA TYR A 157 12.64 -18.19 -4.99
C TYR A 157 13.68 -18.62 -3.94
N ARG A 158 13.28 -19.27 -2.84
CA ARG A 158 14.19 -19.73 -1.77
C ARG A 158 14.41 -21.24 -1.79
N GLY A 159 13.43 -22.00 -2.26
CA GLY A 159 13.48 -23.45 -2.38
C GLY A 159 12.59 -24.16 -1.36
N GLY A 160 12.34 -25.45 -1.60
CA GLY A 160 11.36 -26.22 -0.83
C GLY A 160 11.66 -26.36 0.66
N MET A 161 12.93 -26.43 1.07
CA MET A 161 13.30 -26.54 2.49
C MET A 161 12.90 -25.28 3.28
N THR A 162 13.22 -24.10 2.75
CA THR A 162 12.83 -22.83 3.36
C THR A 162 11.32 -22.64 3.39
N ALA A 163 10.63 -23.03 2.30
CA ALA A 163 9.16 -23.00 2.28
C ALA A 163 8.53 -23.92 3.33
N GLY A 164 9.09 -25.13 3.51
CA GLY A 164 8.67 -26.05 4.55
C GLY A 164 8.84 -25.48 5.96
N TYR A 165 9.98 -24.85 6.24
CA TYR A 165 10.22 -24.17 7.52
C TYR A 165 9.18 -23.09 7.81
N TRP A 166 8.96 -22.18 6.86
CA TRP A 166 7.98 -21.10 7.01
C TRP A 166 6.54 -21.63 7.15
N ASN A 167 6.19 -22.71 6.46
CA ASN A 167 4.88 -23.34 6.58
C ASN A 167 4.65 -23.97 7.97
N THR A 168 5.70 -24.52 8.57
CA THR A 168 5.61 -25.05 9.95
C THR A 168 5.43 -23.90 10.94
N LEU A 169 6.17 -22.80 10.77
CA LEU A 169 6.00 -21.61 11.61
C LEU A 169 4.61 -20.97 11.47
N SER A 170 4.07 -20.89 10.26
CA SER A 170 2.74 -20.31 10.05
C SER A 170 1.67 -21.09 10.81
N LYS A 171 1.79 -22.43 10.86
CA LYS A 171 0.84 -23.29 11.57
C LYS A 171 0.83 -23.01 13.07
N PHE A 172 1.99 -22.71 13.65
CA PHE A 172 2.10 -22.27 15.05
C PHE A 172 1.40 -20.92 15.31
N TRP A 173 1.20 -20.12 14.27
CA TRP A 173 0.44 -18.87 14.31
C TRP A 173 -1.00 -19.01 13.81
N GLY A 174 -1.50 -20.24 13.61
CA GLY A 174 -2.86 -20.50 13.16
C GLY A 174 -3.11 -20.14 11.70
N TYR A 175 -2.08 -20.23 10.85
CA TYR A 175 -2.17 -20.02 9.42
C TYR A 175 -1.50 -21.14 8.62
N ASP A 176 -2.03 -21.49 7.45
CA ASP A 176 -1.40 -22.47 6.56
C ASP A 176 -0.99 -21.80 5.25
N LEU A 177 0.31 -21.55 5.06
CA LEU A 177 0.84 -20.90 3.84
C LEU A 177 0.58 -21.72 2.57
N LYS A 178 0.35 -23.04 2.68
CA LYS A 178 -0.01 -23.88 1.54
C LYS A 178 -1.47 -23.71 1.14
N ARG A 179 -2.35 -23.49 2.12
CA ARG A 179 -3.77 -23.18 1.86
C ARG A 179 -3.88 -21.80 1.20
N GLY A 180 -3.07 -20.86 1.66
CA GLY A 180 -3.08 -19.48 1.20
C GLY A 180 -4.35 -18.74 1.61
N TYR A 181 -4.48 -17.52 1.11
CA TYR A 181 -5.64 -16.68 1.32
C TYR A 181 -6.85 -17.19 0.53
N LEU A 182 -7.97 -17.39 1.22
CA LEU A 182 -9.28 -17.70 0.64
C LEU A 182 -10.28 -16.70 1.19
N GLU A 183 -11.03 -16.07 0.28
CA GLU A 183 -12.11 -15.15 0.61
C GLU A 183 -13.26 -15.90 1.30
N GLY A 184 -13.82 -15.32 2.36
CA GLY A 184 -14.90 -15.89 3.17
C GLY A 184 -14.43 -16.70 4.39
N ASP A 185 -13.14 -17.04 4.50
CA ASP A 185 -12.61 -17.77 5.67
C ASP A 185 -12.63 -16.90 6.95
N ASP A 186 -12.46 -15.58 6.82
CA ASP A 186 -12.58 -14.62 7.93
C ASP A 186 -13.22 -13.32 7.41
N PRO A 187 -14.57 -13.23 7.35
CA PRO A 187 -15.27 -12.13 6.71
C PRO A 187 -14.92 -10.73 7.26
N ILE A 188 -14.49 -10.67 8.52
CA ILE A 188 -14.10 -9.40 9.15
C ILE A 188 -12.71 -8.99 8.69
N LEU A 189 -11.80 -9.96 8.58
CA LEU A 189 -10.50 -9.68 8.00
C LEU A 189 -10.63 -9.36 6.52
N ASP A 190 -11.51 -10.04 5.78
CA ASP A 190 -11.73 -9.78 4.36
C ASP A 190 -12.21 -8.34 4.14
N ALA A 191 -13.15 -7.85 4.97
CA ALA A 191 -13.58 -6.46 4.96
C ALA A 191 -12.41 -5.48 5.24
N VAL A 192 -11.54 -5.79 6.20
CA VAL A 192 -10.33 -4.97 6.43
C VAL A 192 -9.41 -5.01 5.21
N LEU A 193 -9.19 -6.17 4.58
CA LEU A 193 -8.31 -6.28 3.41
C LEU A 193 -8.88 -5.56 2.19
N GLU A 194 -10.21 -5.43 2.10
CA GLU A 194 -10.90 -4.63 1.09
C GLU A 194 -10.66 -3.12 1.30
N ASP A 195 -10.73 -2.64 2.54
CA ASP A 195 -10.44 -1.23 2.90
C ASP A 195 -9.00 -0.82 2.51
N PHE A 196 -8.06 -1.75 2.60
CA PHE A 196 -6.64 -1.54 2.30
C PHE A 196 -6.24 -1.93 0.87
N ASN A 197 -7.19 -2.08 -0.07
CA ASN A 197 -6.91 -2.60 -1.41
C ASN A 197 -5.75 -1.86 -2.11
N ILE A 198 -4.61 -2.54 -2.24
CA ILE A 198 -3.33 -1.97 -2.70
C ILE A 198 -3.39 -1.62 -4.19
N SER A 199 -4.20 -2.35 -4.97
CA SER A 199 -4.38 -2.13 -6.41
C SER A 199 -4.90 -0.73 -6.77
N TYR A 200 -5.63 -0.03 -5.88
CA TYR A 200 -6.17 1.31 -6.16
C TYR A 200 -5.09 2.39 -6.31
N GLN A 201 -3.89 2.15 -5.76
CA GLN A 201 -2.78 3.11 -5.79
C GLN A 201 -1.78 2.82 -6.94
N GLY A 202 -2.17 1.99 -7.90
CA GLY A 202 -1.33 1.58 -9.03
C GLY A 202 -1.42 2.46 -10.28
N ASP A 203 -2.41 3.34 -10.39
CA ASP A 203 -2.61 4.20 -11.57
C ASP A 203 -2.75 5.67 -11.17
N ASN A 204 -1.63 6.41 -11.21
CA ASN A 204 -1.49 7.81 -11.67
C ASN A 204 -0.03 8.28 -11.51
#